data_AF-A0A9D9LIV2-F1
#
_entry.id   AF-A0A9D9LIV2-F1
#
_cell.length_a   1.000
_cell.length_b   1.000
_cell.length_c   1.000
_cell.angle_alpha   90.00
_cell.angle_beta   90.00
_cell.angle_gamma   90.00
#
_symmetry.space_group_name_H-M   'P 1'
#
loop_
_entity.id
_entity.type
_entity.pdbx_description
1 polymer ?
#
loop_
_entity_poly.entity_id
_entity_poly.type
_entity_poly.pdbx_seq_one_letter_code
_entity_poly.pdbx_strand_id
1 'polypeptide(L)' 'MAVKESSTRSFVLRIDAETMDAIERWAADEFRSTNGQLQWIIAEALRRSGRKPRPAKRKKTSVENEESND' A
#
# COMPACT_ATOMS: atom_id res chain seq x y z
N MET A 1 -17.73 12.09 -14.08
CA MET A 1 -17.08 11.82 -12.78
C MET A 1 -15.87 10.93 -13.06
N ALA A 2 -14.65 11.39 -12.79
CA ALA A 2 -13.45 10.59 -13.07
C ALA A 2 -13.28 9.52 -11.97
N VAL A 3 -13.42 8.25 -12.35
CA VAL A 3 -13.14 7.11 -11.46
C VAL A 3 -11.64 7.10 -11.19
N LYS A 4 -11.27 7.41 -9.95
CA LYS A 4 -9.90 7.25 -9.47
C LYS A 4 -9.64 5.76 -9.33
N GLU A 5 -8.90 5.17 -10.26
CA GLU A 5 -8.37 3.80 -10.10
C GLU A 5 -7.72 3.69 -8.71
N SER A 6 -8.29 2.81 -7.88
CA SER A 6 -7.72 2.43 -6.59
C SER A 6 -6.44 1.63 -6.87
N SER A 7 -5.29 2.30 -6.92
CA SER A 7 -3.96 1.70 -7.08
C SER A 7 -3.50 0.92 -5.83
N THR A 8 -4.43 0.25 -5.16
CA THR A 8 -4.18 -0.62 -4.01
C THR A 8 -3.87 -2.01 -4.53
N ARG A 9 -2.63 -2.47 -4.35
CA ARG A 9 -2.28 -3.87 -4.59
C ARG A 9 -2.40 -4.66 -3.29
N SER A 10 -3.17 -5.73 -3.32
CA SER A 10 -3.29 -6.68 -2.22
C SER A 10 -2.20 -7.75 -2.32
N PHE A 11 -1.61 -8.13 -1.19
CA PHE A 11 -0.65 -9.23 -1.10
C PHE A 11 -0.88 -10.02 0.19
N VAL A 12 -0.46 -11.29 0.21
CA VAL A 12 -0.51 -12.13 1.41
C VAL A 12 0.77 -11.92 2.22
N LEU A 13 0.61 -11.50 3.48
CA LEU A 13 1.70 -11.37 4.43
C LEU A 13 1.75 -12.63 5.31
N ARG A 14 2.93 -13.23 5.48
CA ARG A 14 3.16 -14.33 6.41
C ARG A 14 3.96 -13.81 7.59
N ILE A 15 3.39 -13.93 8.78
CA ILE A 15 4.00 -13.58 10.07
C ILE A 15 3.59 -14.65 11.09
N ASP A 16 4.40 -14.81 12.13
CA ASP A 16 4.06 -15.65 13.28
C ASP A 16 2.90 -15.04 14.10
N ALA A 17 2.23 -15.90 14.87
CA ALA A 17 1.06 -15.51 15.65
C ALA A 17 1.41 -14.49 16.75
N GLU A 18 2.55 -14.67 17.42
CA GLU A 18 2.99 -13.78 18.50
C GLU A 18 3.21 -12.33 18.00
N THR A 19 3.82 -12.19 16.82
CA THR A 19 3.99 -10.89 16.17
C THR A 19 2.65 -10.29 15.75
N MET A 20 1.71 -11.11 15.25
CA MET A 20 0.37 -10.62 14.90
C MET A 20 -0.36 -10.07 16.13
N ASP A 21 -0.35 -10.81 17.24
CA ASP A 21 -1.00 -10.42 18.50
C ASP A 21 -0.41 -9.11 19.05
N ALA A 22 0.92 -8.96 18.97
CA ALA A 22 1.59 -7.73 19.37
C ALA A 22 1.15 -6.52 18.53
N ILE A 23 0.97 -6.70 17.21
CA ILE A 23 0.51 -5.64 16.31
C ILE A 23 -0.95 -5.29 16.58
N GLU A 24 -1.82 -6.28 16.80
CA GLU A 24 -3.23 -6.06 17.13
C GLU A 24 -3.38 -5.27 18.43
N ARG A 25 -2.61 -5.62 19.47
CA ARG A 25 -2.62 -4.91 20.73
C ARG A 25 -2.13 -3.47 20.58
N TRP A 26 -1.05 -3.25 19.84
CA TRP A 26 -0.55 -1.89 19.56
C TRP A 26 -1.56 -1.06 18.76
N ALA A 27 -2.22 -1.67 17.77
CA ALA A 27 -3.28 -1.01 17.03
C ALA A 27 -4.46 -0.62 17.95
N ALA A 28 -4.85 -1.50 18.87
CA ALA A 28 -5.91 -1.22 19.85
C ALA A 28 -5.54 -0.08 20.81
N ASP A 29 -4.30 -0.07 21.31
CA ASP A 29 -3.79 0.98 22.20
C ASP A 29 -3.80 2.37 21.54
N GLU A 30 -3.60 2.42 20.22
CA GLU A 30 -3.60 3.66 19.42
C GLU A 30 -4.93 3.95 18.71
N PHE A 31 -5.99 3.21 19.04
CA PHE A 31 -7.33 3.30 18.43
C PHE A 31 -7.32 3.22 16.89
N ARG A 32 -6.53 2.30 16.34
CA ARG A 32 -6.39 2.03 14.90
C ARG A 32 -6.82 0.62 14.55
N SER A 33 -7.13 0.41 13.27
CA SER A 33 -7.25 -0.95 12.74
C SER A 33 -5.86 -1.56 12.55
N THR A 34 -5.77 -2.88 12.63
CA THR A 34 -4.52 -3.63 12.39
C THR A 34 -3.91 -3.28 11.02
N ASN A 35 -4.74 -3.16 9.98
CA ASN A 35 -4.29 -2.74 8.65
C ASN A 35 -3.75 -1.29 8.64
N GLY A 36 -4.41 -0.37 9.35
CA GLY A 36 -3.93 1.01 9.50
C GLY A 36 -2.59 1.06 10.24
N GLN A 37 -2.42 0.22 11.26
CA GLN A 37 -1.17 0.13 12.00
C GLN A 37 -0.03 -0.45 11.14
N LEU A 38 -0.28 -1.53 10.39
CA LEU A 38 0.68 -2.07 9.43
C LEU A 38 1.10 -1.03 8.39
N GLN A 39 0.16 -0.26 7.84
CA GLN A 39 0.47 0.83 6.91
C GLN A 39 1.36 1.90 7.54
N TRP A 40 1.09 2.28 8.80
CA TRP A 40 1.89 3.25 9.52
C TRP A 40 3.32 2.74 9.76
N ILE A 41 3.46 1.50 10.24
CA ILE A 41 4.77 0.86 10.48
C ILE A 41 5.59 0.82 9.19
N ILE A 42 4.99 0.39 8.07
CA ILE A 42 5.67 0.34 6.77
C ILE A 42 6.07 1.75 6.30
N ALA A 43 5.18 2.74 6.41
CA ALA A 43 5.47 4.10 6.01
C ALA A 43 6.61 4.71 6.84
N GLU A 44 6.60 4.47 8.14
CA GLU A 44 7.62 4.93 9.07
C GLU A 44 8.97 4.23 8.82
N ALA A 45 8.96 2.91 8.60
CA ALA A 45 10.16 2.14 8.26
C ALA A 45 10.79 2.63 6.94
N LEU A 46 9.98 2.85 5.89
CA LEU A 46 10.43 3.40 4.61
C LEU A 46 10.99 4.82 4.75
N ARG A 47 10.40 5.64 5.62
CA ARG A 47 10.87 6.99 5.91
C ARG A 47 12.23 6.95 6.62
N ARG A 48 12.36 6.13 7.66
CA ARG A 48 13.61 5.94 8.41
C ARG A 48 14.73 5.36 7.55
N SER A 49 14.40 4.44 6.65
CA SER A 49 15.38 3.85 5.74
C SER A 49 15.74 4.74 4.54
N GLY A 50 15.13 5.92 4.39
CA GLY A 50 15.32 6.80 3.23
C GLY A 50 14.78 6.22 1.91
N ARG A 51 13.92 5.20 1.97
CA ARG A 51 13.38 4.48 0.79
C ARG A 51 11.95 4.93 0.45
N LYS A 52 11.49 6.04 1.02
CA LYS A 52 10.16 6.58 0.70
C LYS A 52 10.06 6.76 -0.82
N PRO A 53 9.05 6.17 -1.48
CA PRO A 53 8.90 6.32 -2.91
C PRO A 53 8.80 7.81 -3.24
N ARG A 54 9.71 8.31 -4.09
CA ARG A 54 9.58 9.65 -4.65
C ARG A 54 8.24 9.70 -5.38
N PRO A 55 7.49 10.82 -5.29
CA PRO A 55 6.29 10.97 -6.10
C PRO A 55 6.70 10.78 -7.56
N ALA A 56 6.34 9.64 -8.12
CA ALA A 56 6.54 9.38 -9.53
C ALA A 56 5.70 10.45 -10.25
N LYS A 57 6.35 11.34 -11.00
CA LYS A 57 5.64 12.11 -12.04
C LYS A 57 4.89 11.06 -12.84
N ARG A 58 3.55 11.09 -12.78
CA ARG A 58 2.67 10.11 -13.44
C ARG A 58 3.12 10.02 -14.91
N LYS A 59 3.86 8.97 -15.28
CA LYS A 59 4.06 8.65 -16.69
C LYS A 59 2.69 8.21 -17.18
N LYS A 60 2.01 9.09 -17.93
CA LYS A 60 0.92 8.68 -18.81
C LYS A 60 1.54 7.72 -19.82
N THR A 61 1.44 6.42 -19.60
CA THR A 61 1.56 5.45 -20.68
C THR A 61 0.19 5.37 -21.33
N SER A 62 0.04 6.14 -22.41
CA SER A 62 -0.90 5.87 -23.48
C SER A 62 -0.61 4.46 -24.00
N VAL A 63 -1.56 3.55 -23.81
CA VAL A 63 -1.61 2.33 -24.60
C VAL A 63 -2.69 2.62 -25.66
N GLU A 64 -2.23 2.96 -26.85
CA GLU A 64 -3.02 2.93 -28.08
C GLU A 64 -3.30 1.45 -28.35
N ASN A 65 -4.56 1.04 -28.26
CA ASN A 65 -5.01 -0.20 -28.90
C ASN A 65 -5.42 0.17 -30.32
N GLU A 66 -4.50 -0.02 -31.26
CA GLU A 66 -4.84 -0.28 -32.66
C GLU A 66 -5.55 -1.64 -32.70
N GLU A 67 -6.89 -1.63 -32.77
CA GLU A 67 -7.63 -2.72 -33.37
C GLU A 67 -8.09 -2.24 -34.75
N SER A 68 -7.18 -2.38 -35.70
CA SER A 68 -7.52 -2.64 -37.10
C SER A 68 -8.34 -3.93 -37.14
N ASN A 69 -9.58 -3.87 -37.58
CA ASN A 69 -10.23 -5.06 -38.12
C ASN A 69 -11.01 -4.64 -39.36
N ASP A 70 -10.62 -5.25 -40.47
CA ASP A 70 -11.32 -5.33 -41.75
C ASP A 70 -12.69 -6.01 -41.57
#